data_AF-A0A7G6WHS0-F1
#
_entry.id   AF-A0A7G6WHS0-F1
#
_cell.length_a   1.000
_cell.length_b   1.000
_cell.length_c   1.000
_cell.angle_alpha   90.00
_cell.angle_beta   90.00
_cell.angle_gamma   90.00
#
_symmetry.space_group_name_H-M   'P 1'
#
loop_
_entity.id
_entity.type
_entity.pdbx_description
1 polymer ?
#
loop_
_entity_poly.entity_id
_entity_poly.type
_entity_poly.pdbx_seq_one_letter_code
_entity_poly.pdbx_strand_id
1 'polypeptide(L)' 'MTLLAAPSLKTDLQLHDRTRNHFETLTREVLDVPYDKSLVSGGPLNYQALLATTREAMLRASAAVKRGL' A
#
# COMPACT_ATOMS: atom_id res chain seq x y z
N MET A 1 8.40 -4.05 -7.03
CA MET A 1 7.16 -3.33 -6.73
C MET A 1 7.20 -2.90 -5.27
N THR A 2 6.65 -1.74 -4.95
CA THR A 2 6.49 -1.26 -3.56
C THR A 2 5.04 -0.90 -3.25
N LEU A 3 4.56 -1.27 -2.07
CA LEU A 3 3.28 -0.84 -1.50
C LEU A 3 3.53 0.18 -0.40
N LEU A 4 2.93 1.36 -0.50
CA LEU A 4 3.01 2.41 0.50
C LEU A 4 1.68 2.50 1.25
N ALA A 5 1.63 1.92 2.44
CA ALA A 5 0.48 2.01 3.32
C ALA A 5 0.62 3.20 4.27
N ALA A 6 -0.40 4.07 4.30
CA ALA A 6 -0.41 5.18 5.23
C ALA A 6 -0.46 4.67 6.68
N PRO A 7 0.45 5.11 7.57
CA PRO A 7 0.51 4.60 8.95
C PRO A 7 -0.55 5.21 9.86
N SER A 8 -1.17 6.33 9.46
CA SER A 8 -2.18 7.02 10.26
C SER A 8 -3.20 7.76 9.38
N LEU A 9 -4.35 8.10 9.97
CA LEU A 9 -5.40 8.87 9.29
C LEU A 9 -4.90 10.25 8.80
N LYS A 10 -3.96 10.86 9.53
CA LYS A 10 -3.31 12.10 9.13
C LYS A 10 -2.01 11.76 8.42
N THR A 11 -2.03 11.82 7.10
CA THR A 11 -0.83 11.61 6.28
C THR A 11 -0.11 12.94 6.07
N ASP A 12 1.18 12.98 6.38
CA ASP A 12 2.05 14.08 5.95
C ASP A 12 2.30 13.93 4.45
N LEU A 13 1.72 14.83 3.65
CA LEU A 13 1.80 14.78 2.19
C LEU A 13 3.22 14.97 1.67
N GLN A 14 4.04 15.81 2.32
CA GLN A 14 5.42 16.02 1.88
C GLN A 14 6.31 14.82 2.17
N LEU A 15 6.10 14.14 3.29
CA LEU A 15 6.79 12.89 3.58
C LEU A 15 6.36 11.80 2.60
N HIS A 16 5.05 11.69 2.36
CA HIS A 16 4.47 10.72 1.44
C HIS A 16 5.02 10.87 0.02
N ASP A 17 5.03 12.09 -0.52
CA ASP A 17 5.58 12.37 -1.85
C ASP A 17 7.07 12.04 -1.94
N ARG A 18 7.85 12.37 -0.91
CA ARG A 18 9.29 12.01 -0.86
C ARG A 18 9.50 10.50 -0.84
N THR A 19 8.70 9.77 -0.04
CA THR A 19 8.76 8.31 0.03
C THR A 19 8.35 7.68 -1.30
N ARG A 20 7.28 8.16 -1.92
CA ARG A 20 6.87 7.73 -3.27
C ARG A 20 8.00 7.92 -4.27
N ASN A 21 8.50 9.14 -4.42
CA ASN A 21 9.52 9.49 -5.39
C ASN A 21 10.76 8.61 -5.21
N HIS A 22 11.16 8.34 -3.97
CA HIS A 22 12.26 7.44 -3.69
C HIS A 22 12.02 6.03 -4.27
N PHE A 23 10.87 5.42 -3.99
CA PHE A 23 10.58 4.06 -4.44
C PHE A 23 10.25 3.95 -5.93
N GLU A 24 9.80 5.01 -6.58
CA GLU A 24 9.63 5.05 -8.04
C GLU A 24 10.97 4.90 -8.77
N THR A 25 12.07 5.37 -8.19
CA THR A 25 13.41 5.16 -8.78
C THR A 25 13.93 3.73 -8.62
N LEU A 26 13.42 2.99 -7.62
CA LEU A 26 13.91 1.66 -7.25
C LEU A 26 13.00 0.53 -7.74
N THR A 27 11.75 0.84 -8.06
CA THR A 27 10.75 -0.18 -8.40
C THR A 27 9.93 0.21 -9.61
N ARG A 28 9.55 -0.81 -10.40
CA ARG A 28 8.71 -0.65 -11.60
C ARG A 28 7.29 -0.13 -11.31
N GLU A 29 6.80 -0.29 -10.10
CA GLU A 29 5.43 0.08 -9.71
C GLU A 29 5.41 0.40 -8.21
N VAL A 30 4.86 1.57 -7.87
CA VAL A 30 4.55 2.00 -6.51
C VAL A 30 3.04 2.18 -6.39
N LEU A 31 2.43 1.50 -5.42
CA LEU A 31 1.00 1.53 -5.19
C LEU A 31 0.68 2.02 -3.78
N ASP A 32 -0.25 2.96 -3.66
CA ASP A 32 -0.65 3.53 -2.38
C ASP A 32 -1.88 2.86 -1.81
N VAL A 33 -1.81 2.65 -0.51
CA VAL A 33 -2.87 2.10 0.30
C VAL A 33 -3.23 3.16 1.33
N PRO A 34 -4.46 3.72 1.29
CA PRO A 34 -4.95 4.63 2.32
C PRO A 34 -4.89 3.99 3.71
N TYR A 35 -4.94 4.82 4.74
CA TYR A 35 -4.93 4.32 6.11
C TYR A 35 -6.07 3.32 6.34
N ASP A 36 -5.71 2.13 6.81
CA ASP A 36 -6.63 1.08 7.17
C ASP A 36 -6.29 0.57 8.57
N LYS A 37 -7.21 0.78 9.52
CA LYS A 37 -7.03 0.37 10.91
C LYS A 37 -6.76 -1.14 11.02
N SER A 38 -7.30 -1.94 10.11
CA SER A 38 -7.12 -3.39 10.09
C SER A 38 -5.69 -3.82 9.74
N LEU A 39 -4.86 -2.91 9.20
CA LEU A 39 -3.43 -3.16 8.93
C LEU A 39 -2.51 -2.79 10.11
N VAL A 40 -3.00 -2.05 11.11
CA VAL A 40 -2.15 -1.47 12.17
C VAL A 40 -1.90 -2.44 13.33
N SER A 41 -2.77 -3.43 13.52
CA SER A 41 -2.75 -4.29 14.71
C SER A 41 -1.53 -5.22 14.81
N GLY A 42 -0.69 -5.30 13.76
CA GLY A 42 0.50 -6.16 13.71
C GLY A 42 0.22 -7.66 13.78
N GLY A 43 -1.04 -8.06 13.84
CA GLY A 43 -1.50 -9.45 13.83
C GLY A 43 -1.70 -10.00 12.41
N PRO A 44 -2.23 -11.22 12.29
CA PRO A 44 -2.57 -11.80 11.00
C PRO A 44 -3.49 -10.89 10.20
N LEU A 45 -3.20 -10.75 8.90
CA LEU A 45 -4.01 -9.96 8.00
C LEU A 45 -5.43 -10.54 7.88
N ASN A 46 -6.42 -9.85 8.45
CA ASN A 46 -7.82 -10.20 8.24
C ASN A 46 -8.34 -9.53 6.96
N TYR A 47 -8.28 -10.27 5.85
CA TYR A 47 -8.69 -9.76 4.53
C TYR A 47 -10.14 -9.26 4.47
N GLN A 48 -11.04 -9.87 5.24
CA GLN A 48 -12.47 -9.49 5.26
C GLN A 48 -12.69 -8.18 6.01
N ALA A 49 -11.83 -7.84 6.97
CA ALA A 49 -11.88 -6.60 7.75
C ALA A 49 -11.23 -5.40 7.04
N LEU A 50 -10.60 -5.60 5.89
CA LEU A 50 -9.99 -4.53 5.12
C LEU A 50 -11.05 -3.60 4.52
N LEU A 51 -10.69 -2.34 4.30
CA LEU A 51 -11.45 -1.45 3.44
C LEU A 51 -11.42 -1.97 2.01
N ALA A 52 -12.47 -1.64 1.23
CA ALA A 52 -12.56 -2.05 -0.17
C ALA A 52 -11.35 -1.56 -0.99
N THR A 53 -10.94 -0.32 -0.78
CA THR A 53 -9.75 0.29 -1.41
C THR A 53 -8.47 -0.46 -1.08
N THR A 54 -8.31 -0.87 0.18
CA THR A 54 -7.17 -1.69 0.62
C THR A 54 -7.17 -3.06 -0.06
N ARG A 55 -8.34 -3.71 -0.15
CA ARG A 55 -8.47 -4.99 -0.87
C ARG A 55 -8.12 -4.86 -2.34
N GLU A 56 -8.61 -3.82 -3.01
CA GLU A 56 -8.30 -3.55 -4.41
C GLU A 56 -6.80 -3.34 -4.63
N ALA A 57 -6.13 -2.62 -3.72
CA ALA A 57 -4.69 -2.42 -3.81
C ALA A 57 -3.93 -3.75 -3.68
N MET A 58 -4.33 -4.63 -2.74
CA MET A 58 -3.76 -5.96 -2.59
C MET A 58 -4.01 -6.86 -3.81
N LEU A 59 -5.17 -6.73 -4.47
CA LEU A 59 -5.48 -7.44 -5.70
C LEU A 59 -4.64 -6.93 -6.87
N ARG A 60 -4.47 -5.61 -7.01
CA ARG A 60 -3.59 -5.01 -8.02
C ARG A 60 -2.16 -5.47 -7.85
N ALA A 61 -1.65 -5.42 -6.62
CA ALA A 61 -0.35 -5.95 -6.22
C ALA A 61 -0.16 -7.42 -6.62
N SER A 62 -1.14 -8.27 -6.31
CA SER A 62 -1.09 -9.70 -6.63
C SER A 62 -1.14 -9.95 -8.14
N ALA A 63 -1.97 -9.20 -8.86
CA ALA A 63 -2.06 -9.27 -10.31
C ALA A 63 -0.78 -8.77 -10.98
N ALA A 64 -0.14 -7.75 -10.41
CA ALA A 64 1.16 -7.24 -10.80
C ALA A 64 2.21 -8.37 -10.79
N VAL A 65 2.38 -9.04 -9.64
CA VAL A 65 3.29 -10.19 -9.49
C VAL A 65 2.97 -11.28 -10.51
N LYS A 66 1.69 -11.64 -10.68
CA LYS A 66 1.28 -12.66 -11.67
C LYS A 66 1.67 -12.30 -13.11
N ARG A 67 1.64 -11.01 -13.48
CA ARG A 67 1.99 -10.54 -14.84
C ARG A 67 3.50 -10.48 -15.09
N GLY A 68 4.35 -10.88 -14.13
CA GLY A 68 5.80 -10.83 -14.28
C GLY A 68 6.41 -9.51 -13.82
N LEU A 69 5.81 -8.89 -12.80
CA LEU A 69 6.57 -8.06 -11.86
C LEU A 69 7.39 -8.94 -10.92
#